data_AF-A0A346PI83-F1
#
_entry.id   AF-A0A346PI83-F1
#
_cell.length_a   1.000
_cell.length_b   1.000
_cell.length_c   1.000
_cell.angle_alpha   90.00
_cell.angle_beta   90.00
_cell.angle_gamma   90.00
#
_symmetry.space_group_name_H-M   'P 1'
#
loop_
_entity.id
_entity.type
_entity.pdbx_description
1 polymer ?
#
loop_
_entity_poly.entity_id
_entity_poly.type
_entity_poly.pdbx_seq_one_letter_code
_entity_poly.pdbx_strand_id
1 'polypeptide(L)'
;MSNPRPLVDERGLAATYDGGAYVDAWEAVEQYRKATSYAFRKGVKSSATARALDLPRGRLRTWIDDGGQPDAIRGIEVAREHGWLDVEYDDLEFTALNMLVANVFSGGSIAEQHYQPSFALNHLDHKSHVVDALEAAGVEYDFYHEEDEDRSTQVRPTDRTRNGAWPCSKRSRCSSRPETRTSEPAVVRVSR
;
A
#
# COMPACT_ATOMS: atom_id res chain seq x y z
N MET A 1 -10.34 33.63 -1.23
CA MET A 1 -9.20 32.78 -1.59
C MET A 1 -9.79 31.44 -1.97
N SER A 2 -9.71 31.06 -3.25
CA SER A 2 -10.18 29.75 -3.70
C SER A 2 -9.34 28.69 -3.00
N ASN A 3 -9.98 27.70 -2.37
CA ASN A 3 -9.26 26.54 -1.88
C ASN A 3 -8.48 25.95 -3.06
N PRO A 4 -7.15 25.76 -2.97
CA PRO A 4 -6.44 25.00 -3.98
C PRO A 4 -7.10 23.63 -4.10
N ARG A 5 -7.20 23.12 -5.33
CA ARG A 5 -7.65 21.73 -5.49
C ARG A 5 -6.59 20.85 -4.83
N PRO A 6 -6.98 19.84 -4.05
CA PRO A 6 -6.05 18.85 -3.53
C PRO A 6 -5.19 18.28 -4.67
N LEU A 7 -3.91 18.02 -4.39
CA LEU A 7 -2.94 17.57 -5.40
C LEU A 7 -3.30 16.19 -5.94
N VAL A 8 -3.82 15.33 -5.08
CA VAL A 8 -4.35 14.00 -5.43
C VAL A 8 -5.68 13.81 -4.71
N ASP A 9 -6.78 13.84 -5.46
CA ASP A 9 -8.10 13.45 -4.95
C ASP A 9 -8.46 12.01 -5.36
N GLU A 10 -9.54 11.49 -4.80
CA GLU A 10 -10.00 10.12 -5.11
C GLU A 10 -10.24 9.89 -6.60
N ARG A 11 -10.69 10.93 -7.32
CA ARG A 11 -11.02 10.83 -8.74
C ARG A 11 -9.76 10.77 -9.59
N GLY A 12 -8.77 11.59 -9.27
CA GLY A 12 -7.45 11.58 -9.89
C GLY A 12 -6.75 10.25 -9.67
N LEU A 13 -6.83 9.70 -8.46
CA LEU A 13 -6.31 8.36 -8.18
C LEU A 13 -7.07 7.28 -8.95
N ALA A 14 -8.41 7.33 -8.98
CA ALA A 14 -9.18 6.34 -9.74
C ALA A 14 -8.82 6.35 -11.23
N ALA A 15 -8.59 7.53 -11.82
CA ALA A 15 -8.24 7.67 -13.23
C ALA A 15 -6.94 6.95 -13.62
N THR A 16 -6.03 6.64 -12.67
CA THR A 16 -4.83 5.83 -12.96
C THR A 16 -5.15 4.35 -13.25
N TYR A 17 -6.39 3.92 -13.01
CA TYR A 17 -6.89 2.57 -13.27
C TYR A 17 -7.73 2.48 -14.56
N ASP A 18 -7.87 3.58 -15.32
CA ASP A 18 -8.63 3.61 -16.57
C ASP A 18 -8.02 2.67 -17.62
N GLY A 19 -8.88 2.08 -18.45
CA GLY A 19 -8.47 1.12 -19.49
C GLY A 19 -8.17 -0.29 -18.98
N GLY A 20 -8.32 -0.53 -17.67
CA GLY A 20 -8.27 -1.87 -17.07
C GLY A 20 -9.60 -2.62 -17.19
N ALA A 21 -10.12 -3.12 -16.06
CA ALA A 21 -11.42 -3.81 -16.00
C ALA A 21 -12.62 -2.89 -16.29
N TYR A 22 -12.41 -1.58 -16.27
CA TYR A 22 -13.40 -0.54 -16.53
C TYR A 22 -12.86 0.47 -17.53
N VAL A 23 -13.73 0.98 -18.39
CA VAL A 23 -13.38 2.09 -19.30
C VAL A 23 -13.16 3.37 -18.50
N ASP A 24 -14.03 3.62 -17.53
CA ASP A 24 -13.94 4.71 -16.55
C ASP A 24 -13.94 4.08 -15.15
N ALA A 25 -12.80 4.15 -14.48
CA ALA A 25 -12.64 3.60 -13.13
C ALA A 25 -13.39 4.41 -12.07
N TRP A 26 -13.61 5.72 -12.28
CA TRP A 26 -14.40 6.54 -11.37
C TRP A 26 -15.88 6.16 -11.43
N GLU A 27 -16.41 5.89 -12.62
CA GLU A 27 -17.77 5.37 -12.76
C GLU A 27 -17.95 4.06 -11.97
N ALA A 28 -16.95 3.18 -12.02
CA ALA A 28 -16.95 1.94 -11.25
C ALA A 28 -16.98 2.18 -9.74
N VAL A 29 -16.21 3.17 -9.25
CA VAL A 29 -16.20 3.61 -7.86
C VAL A 29 -17.59 4.11 -7.42
N GLU A 30 -18.23 4.95 -8.23
CA GLU A 30 -19.56 5.49 -7.94
C GLU A 30 -20.62 4.39 -7.92
N GLN A 31 -20.60 3.50 -8.92
CA GLN A 31 -21.52 2.37 -9.00
C GLN A 31 -21.35 1.42 -7.81
N TYR A 32 -20.10 1.11 -7.44
CA TYR A 32 -19.80 0.27 -6.28
C TYR A 32 -20.40 0.87 -5.01
N ARG A 33 -20.04 2.12 -4.69
CA ARG A 33 -20.52 2.83 -3.49
C ARG A 33 -22.04 2.91 -3.45
N LYS A 34 -22.69 3.22 -4.57
CA LYS A 34 -24.14 3.28 -4.69
C LYS A 34 -24.79 1.93 -4.45
N ALA A 35 -24.26 0.86 -5.06
CA ALA A 35 -24.81 -0.48 -4.97
C ALA A 35 -24.65 -1.10 -3.57
N THR A 36 -23.46 -1.01 -2.97
CA THR A 36 -23.20 -1.53 -1.62
C THR A 36 -24.02 -0.75 -0.58
N SER A 37 -24.06 0.58 -0.68
CA SER A 37 -24.89 1.41 0.20
C SER A 37 -26.39 1.15 0.06
N TYR A 38 -26.87 0.88 -1.16
CA TYR A 38 -28.28 0.52 -1.38
C TYR A 38 -28.60 -0.85 -0.77
N ALA A 39 -27.78 -1.86 -1.08
CA ALA A 39 -27.94 -3.22 -0.59
C ALA A 39 -27.94 -3.28 0.95
N PHE A 40 -26.98 -2.58 1.57
CA PHE A 40 -26.87 -2.47 3.02
C PHE A 40 -28.11 -1.81 3.64
N ARG A 41 -28.51 -0.62 3.14
CA ARG A 41 -29.66 0.12 3.70
C ARG A 41 -31.01 -0.59 3.51
N LYS A 42 -31.16 -1.38 2.45
CA LYS A 42 -32.40 -2.10 2.15
C LYS A 42 -32.40 -3.55 2.63
N GLY A 43 -31.25 -4.08 3.09
CA GLY A 43 -31.12 -5.47 3.47
C GLY A 43 -31.37 -6.44 2.30
N VAL A 44 -30.96 -6.07 1.08
CA VAL A 44 -31.20 -6.86 -0.14
C VAL A 44 -29.92 -7.32 -0.81
N LYS A 45 -30.01 -8.41 -1.59
CA LYS A 45 -28.89 -9.00 -2.33
C LYS A 45 -28.74 -8.45 -3.76
N SER A 46 -27.71 -8.91 -4.47
CA SER A 46 -27.36 -8.48 -5.83
C SER A 46 -28.52 -8.45 -6.83
N SER A 47 -29.46 -9.41 -6.77
CA SER A 47 -30.57 -9.51 -7.72
C SER A 47 -31.56 -8.35 -7.62
N ALA A 48 -31.95 -7.98 -6.40
CA ALA A 48 -32.87 -6.88 -6.14
C ALA A 48 -32.17 -5.54 -6.36
N THR A 49 -30.90 -5.41 -5.97
CA THR A 49 -30.09 -4.20 -6.24
C THR A 49 -29.90 -3.97 -7.73
N ALA A 50 -29.63 -5.02 -8.52
CA ALA A 50 -29.46 -4.92 -9.97
C ALA A 50 -30.69 -4.34 -10.66
N ARG A 51 -31.89 -4.84 -10.28
CA ARG A 51 -33.16 -4.34 -10.80
C ARG A 51 -33.45 -2.90 -10.36
N ALA A 52 -33.10 -2.56 -9.12
CA ALA A 52 -33.38 -1.23 -8.57
C ALA A 52 -32.45 -0.14 -9.10
N LEU A 53 -31.20 -0.48 -9.42
CA LEU A 53 -30.18 0.46 -9.87
C LEU A 53 -29.89 0.40 -11.38
N ASP A 54 -30.55 -0.51 -12.09
CA ASP A 54 -30.32 -0.80 -13.51
C ASP A 54 -28.84 -1.11 -13.83
N LEU A 55 -28.25 -2.00 -13.03
CA LEU A 55 -26.84 -2.39 -13.13
C LEU A 55 -26.68 -3.89 -13.45
N PRO A 56 -25.60 -4.29 -14.16
CA PRO A 56 -25.35 -5.69 -14.46
C PRO A 56 -25.26 -6.55 -13.19
N ARG A 57 -26.16 -7.54 -13.07
CA ARG A 57 -26.22 -8.41 -11.89
C ARG A 57 -24.92 -9.15 -11.63
N GLY A 58 -24.21 -9.59 -12.66
CA GLY A 58 -22.94 -10.32 -12.52
C GLY A 58 -21.92 -9.51 -11.69
N ARG A 59 -21.79 -8.22 -12.01
CA ARG A 59 -20.92 -7.28 -11.29
C ARG A 59 -21.36 -7.10 -9.84
N LEU A 60 -22.67 -6.90 -9.62
CA LEU A 60 -23.22 -6.70 -8.29
C LEU A 60 -23.11 -7.92 -7.39
N ARG A 61 -23.17 -9.13 -7.95
CA ARG A 61 -22.95 -10.36 -7.21
C ARG A 61 -21.56 -10.36 -6.60
N THR A 62 -20.53 -10.06 -7.40
CA THR A 62 -19.15 -9.96 -6.92
C THR A 62 -19.03 -8.97 -5.77
N TRP A 63 -19.68 -7.81 -5.88
CA TRP A 63 -19.54 -6.75 -4.87
C TRP A 63 -20.35 -6.97 -3.59
N ILE A 64 -21.57 -7.49 -3.69
CA ILE A 64 -22.52 -7.57 -2.56
C ILE A 64 -22.53 -8.97 -1.95
N ASP A 65 -22.49 -10.01 -2.77
CA ASP A 65 -22.66 -11.39 -2.31
C ASP A 65 -21.30 -12.06 -2.04
N ASP A 66 -20.30 -11.80 -2.90
CA ASP A 66 -18.98 -12.44 -2.82
C ASP A 66 -17.94 -11.56 -2.09
N GLY A 67 -18.27 -10.30 -1.76
CA GLY A 67 -17.42 -9.38 -1.00
C GLY A 67 -16.22 -8.79 -1.74
N GLY A 68 -16.18 -8.89 -3.08
CA GLY A 68 -15.16 -8.27 -3.91
C GLY A 68 -15.35 -6.76 -4.08
N GLN A 69 -14.32 -6.08 -4.59
CA GLN A 69 -14.38 -4.65 -4.91
C GLN A 69 -13.49 -4.29 -6.11
N PRO A 70 -13.79 -3.21 -6.84
CA PRO A 70 -12.88 -2.68 -7.86
C PRO A 70 -11.50 -2.34 -7.29
N ASP A 71 -10.44 -2.53 -8.06
CA ASP A 71 -9.07 -2.21 -7.61
C ASP A 71 -8.90 -0.71 -7.33
N ALA A 72 -9.60 0.17 -8.07
CA ALA A 72 -9.63 1.60 -7.79
C ALA A 72 -10.21 1.92 -6.39
N ILE A 73 -11.25 1.20 -5.93
CA ILE A 73 -11.78 1.35 -4.57
C ILE A 73 -10.72 0.92 -3.55
N ARG A 74 -10.06 -0.22 -3.78
CA ARG A 74 -8.97 -0.70 -2.91
C ARG A 74 -7.83 0.32 -2.83
N GLY A 75 -7.44 0.88 -3.97
CA GLY A 75 -6.40 1.93 -4.04
C GLY A 75 -6.79 3.19 -3.27
N ILE A 76 -8.04 3.65 -3.41
CA ILE A 76 -8.57 4.80 -2.66
C ILE A 76 -8.58 4.53 -1.14
N GLU A 77 -8.99 3.35 -0.72
CA GLU A 77 -9.01 2.97 0.69
C GLU A 77 -7.60 2.95 1.29
N VAL A 78 -6.64 2.33 0.60
CA VAL A 78 -5.22 2.33 1.02
C VAL A 78 -4.67 3.75 1.06
N ALA A 79 -4.87 4.55 0.01
CA ALA A 79 -4.39 5.92 -0.03
C ALA A 79 -4.99 6.78 1.10
N ARG A 80 -6.27 6.56 1.45
CA ARG A 80 -6.92 7.22 2.58
C ARG A 80 -6.33 6.78 3.92
N GLU A 81 -6.07 5.49 4.10
CA GLU A 81 -5.46 4.94 5.32
C GLU A 81 -4.05 5.48 5.58
N HIS A 82 -3.30 5.72 4.51
CA HIS A 82 -1.95 6.28 4.59
C HIS A 82 -1.89 7.81 4.51
N GLY A 83 -3.04 8.50 4.39
CA GLY A 83 -3.08 9.97 4.30
C GLY A 83 -2.48 10.52 3.00
N TRP A 84 -2.48 9.73 1.91
CA TRP A 84 -1.96 10.15 0.61
C TRP A 84 -2.96 10.94 -0.23
N LEU A 85 -4.23 10.93 0.16
CA LEU A 85 -5.27 11.73 -0.48
C LEU A 85 -5.33 13.11 0.15
N ASP A 86 -5.65 14.10 -0.67
CA ASP A 86 -5.82 15.49 -0.27
C ASP A 86 -4.56 16.11 0.39
N VAL A 87 -3.38 15.61 0.02
CA VAL A 87 -2.08 16.14 0.50
C VAL A 87 -1.75 17.49 -0.14
N GLU A 88 -1.09 18.33 0.64
CA GLU A 88 -0.53 19.63 0.25
C GLU A 88 1.00 19.54 0.07
N TYR A 89 1.59 20.58 -0.51
CA TYR A 89 3.03 20.60 -0.85
C TYR A 89 3.96 20.53 0.37
N ASP A 90 3.49 20.97 1.53
CA ASP A 90 4.23 20.97 2.80
C ASP A 90 4.01 19.71 3.64
N ASP A 91 3.14 18.80 3.19
CA ASP A 91 2.91 17.53 3.87
C ASP A 91 4.10 16.58 3.70
N LEU A 92 4.35 15.81 4.77
CA LEU A 92 5.44 14.84 4.81
C LEU A 92 5.19 13.71 3.80
N GLU A 93 3.95 13.28 3.68
CA GLU A 93 3.47 12.24 2.77
C GLU A 93 3.71 12.65 1.31
N PHE A 94 3.42 13.90 0.94
CA PHE A 94 3.69 14.43 -0.40
C PHE A 94 5.20 14.43 -0.71
N THR A 95 6.01 14.92 0.22
CA THR A 95 7.47 14.92 0.07
C THR A 95 8.02 13.50 -0.09
N ALA A 96 7.54 12.58 0.73
CA ALA A 96 7.93 11.17 0.70
C ALA A 96 7.57 10.51 -0.64
N LEU A 97 6.33 10.64 -1.10
CA LEU A 97 5.86 10.08 -2.37
C LEU A 97 6.66 10.63 -3.56
N ASN A 98 6.92 11.95 -3.60
CA ASN A 98 7.74 12.54 -4.66
C ASN A 98 9.18 12.04 -4.64
N MET A 99 9.76 11.85 -3.45
CA MET A 99 11.09 11.29 -3.32
C MET A 99 11.14 9.86 -3.85
N LEU A 100 10.10 9.04 -3.60
CA LEU A 100 9.99 7.70 -4.19
C LEU A 100 9.92 7.77 -5.72
N VAL A 101 9.07 8.64 -6.28
CA VAL A 101 8.97 8.82 -7.74
C VAL A 101 10.31 9.23 -8.35
N ALA A 102 11.01 10.20 -7.75
CA ALA A 102 12.33 10.63 -8.21
C ALA A 102 13.36 9.48 -8.19
N ASN A 103 13.30 8.60 -7.18
CA ASN A 103 14.17 7.44 -7.09
C ASN A 103 13.84 6.36 -8.13
N VAL A 104 12.57 6.19 -8.50
CA VAL A 104 12.21 5.34 -9.66
C VAL A 104 12.95 5.83 -10.90
N PHE A 105 12.93 7.13 -11.19
CA PHE A 105 13.58 7.69 -12.37
C PHE A 105 15.12 7.74 -12.29
N SER A 106 15.70 7.78 -11.09
CA SER A 106 17.15 7.96 -10.91
C SER A 106 17.94 6.65 -10.95
N GLY A 107 17.30 5.53 -10.63
CA GLY A 107 17.95 4.21 -10.63
C GLY A 107 17.05 3.07 -10.19
N GLY A 108 15.75 3.32 -10.05
CA GLY A 108 14.76 2.30 -9.76
C GLY A 108 14.11 1.73 -11.03
N SER A 109 13.10 0.90 -10.83
CA SER A 109 12.24 0.39 -11.89
C SER A 109 10.86 0.04 -11.35
N ILE A 110 9.86 -0.05 -12.21
CA ILE A 110 8.53 -0.57 -11.87
C ILE A 110 8.32 -1.86 -12.65
N ALA A 111 8.01 -2.95 -11.95
CA ALA A 111 7.78 -4.23 -12.60
C ALA A 111 6.47 -4.20 -13.41
N GLU A 112 6.52 -4.53 -14.70
CA GLU A 112 5.36 -4.45 -15.61
C GLU A 112 4.18 -5.35 -15.20
N GLN A 113 4.45 -6.45 -14.51
CA GLN A 113 3.45 -7.49 -14.23
C GLN A 113 2.58 -7.17 -13.01
N HIS A 114 3.17 -6.52 -12.00
CA HIS A 114 2.55 -6.29 -10.69
C HIS A 114 2.70 -4.85 -10.21
N TYR A 115 3.25 -3.97 -11.07
CA TYR A 115 3.41 -2.54 -10.83
C TYR A 115 4.11 -2.20 -9.50
N GLN A 116 5.00 -3.07 -9.04
CA GLN A 116 5.78 -2.86 -7.81
C GLN A 116 7.07 -2.11 -8.15
N PRO A 117 7.33 -0.96 -7.49
CA PRO A 117 8.59 -0.26 -7.66
C PRO A 117 9.71 -1.00 -6.93
N SER A 118 10.91 -0.89 -7.48
CA SER A 118 12.15 -1.31 -6.84
C SER A 118 13.14 -0.16 -6.92
N PHE A 119 13.94 0.00 -5.86
CA PHE A 119 14.87 1.09 -5.73
C PHE A 119 16.27 0.55 -5.49
N ALA A 120 17.21 0.85 -6.37
CA ALA A 120 18.61 0.55 -6.12
C ALA A 120 19.15 1.45 -5.00
N LEU A 121 19.81 0.84 -4.02
CA LEU A 121 20.47 1.58 -2.95
C LEU A 121 21.85 2.03 -3.40
N ASN A 122 22.23 3.22 -2.95
CA ASN A 122 23.58 3.73 -3.13
C ASN A 122 24.49 3.22 -1.98
N HIS A 123 25.72 3.71 -1.92
CA HIS A 123 26.69 3.37 -0.87
C HIS A 123 26.26 3.70 0.57
N LEU A 124 25.14 4.42 0.76
CA LEU A 124 24.55 4.65 2.09
C LEU A 124 23.65 3.48 2.53
N ASP A 125 23.32 2.56 1.63
CA ASP A 125 22.63 1.31 1.89
C ASP A 125 21.34 1.52 2.72
N HIS A 126 21.21 0.89 3.89
CA HIS A 126 20.07 1.04 4.81
C HIS A 126 19.84 2.47 5.34
N LYS A 127 20.74 3.42 5.08
CA LYS A 127 20.59 4.86 5.42
C LYS A 127 20.22 5.72 4.21
N SER A 128 19.84 5.08 3.09
CA SER A 128 19.40 5.78 1.89
C SER A 128 18.12 6.56 2.14
N HIS A 129 18.01 7.74 1.52
CA HIS A 129 16.79 8.57 1.54
C HIS A 129 15.54 7.84 1.02
N VAL A 130 15.70 6.75 0.27
CA VAL A 130 14.59 5.88 -0.13
C VAL A 130 13.94 5.22 1.08
N VAL A 131 14.75 4.76 2.04
CA VAL A 131 14.26 4.11 3.26
C VAL A 131 13.47 5.11 4.10
N ASP A 132 14.02 6.32 4.30
CA ASP A 132 13.33 7.41 5.00
C ASP A 132 12.00 7.76 4.29
N ALA A 133 11.98 7.78 2.95
CA ALA A 133 10.78 8.04 2.17
C ALA A 133 9.71 6.95 2.34
N LEU A 134 10.10 5.68 2.32
CA LEU A 134 9.18 4.56 2.53
C LEU A 134 8.56 4.62 3.93
N GLU A 135 9.36 4.90 4.95
CA GLU A 135 8.88 5.06 6.32
C GLU A 135 7.95 6.25 6.48
N ALA A 136 8.29 7.40 5.87
CA ALA A 136 7.47 8.61 5.87
C ALA A 136 6.14 8.43 5.12
N ALA A 137 6.13 7.63 4.04
CA ALA A 137 4.90 7.24 3.34
C ALA A 137 4.11 6.15 4.07
N GLY A 138 4.65 5.60 5.16
CA GLY A 138 4.04 4.51 5.94
C GLY A 138 4.05 3.16 5.22
N VAL A 139 4.92 2.97 4.23
CA VAL A 139 5.01 1.76 3.39
C VAL A 139 6.01 0.77 3.99
N GLU A 140 5.58 -0.48 4.16
CA GLU A 140 6.47 -1.57 4.56
C GLU A 140 7.38 -1.99 3.40
N TYR A 141 8.59 -2.48 3.69
CA TYR A 141 9.59 -2.80 2.66
C TYR A 141 10.55 -3.91 3.08
N ASP A 142 11.12 -4.58 2.08
CA ASP A 142 12.14 -5.62 2.22
C ASP A 142 13.38 -5.27 1.39
N PHE A 143 14.55 -5.71 1.86
CA PHE A 143 15.83 -5.62 1.14
C PHE A 143 16.08 -6.88 0.31
N TYR A 144 16.76 -6.70 -0.82
CA TYR A 144 17.10 -7.74 -1.79
C TYR A 144 18.52 -7.55 -2.28
N HIS A 145 19.18 -8.66 -2.67
CA HIS A 145 20.56 -8.64 -3.19
C HIS A 145 21.57 -8.02 -2.21
N GLU A 146 21.37 -8.19 -0.90
CA GLU A 146 22.28 -7.67 0.14
C GLU A 146 23.65 -8.38 0.12
N GLU A 147 23.67 -9.66 -0.24
CA GLU A 147 24.88 -10.51 -0.22
C GLU A 147 25.43 -10.78 -1.65
N ASP A 148 24.89 -10.12 -2.67
CA ASP A 148 25.22 -10.37 -4.07
C ASP A 148 26.27 -9.36 -4.55
N GLU A 149 27.53 -9.78 -4.67
CA GLU A 149 28.63 -8.89 -5.09
C GLU A 149 28.50 -8.42 -6.55
N ASP A 150 27.71 -9.11 -7.38
CA ASP A 150 27.49 -8.78 -8.80
C ASP A 150 26.28 -7.85 -9.00
N ARG A 151 25.52 -7.54 -7.93
CA ARG A 151 24.31 -6.71 -8.00
C ARG A 151 24.26 -5.67 -6.90
N SER A 152 23.64 -4.53 -7.22
CA SER A 152 23.35 -3.53 -6.20
C SER A 152 22.21 -4.01 -5.31
N THR A 153 22.34 -3.77 -4.00
CA THR A 153 21.26 -3.97 -3.02
C THR A 153 20.05 -3.13 -3.42
N GLN A 154 18.87 -3.71 -3.30
CA GLN A 154 17.60 -3.07 -3.65
C GLN A 154 16.65 -3.09 -2.48
N VAL A 155 15.83 -2.06 -2.36
CA VAL A 155 14.67 -2.05 -1.47
C VAL A 155 13.39 -2.07 -2.30
N ARG A 156 12.40 -2.84 -1.85
CA ARG A 156 11.09 -2.97 -2.52
C ARG A 156 9.97 -2.85 -1.49
N PRO A 157 8.89 -2.10 -1.78
CA PRO A 157 7.69 -2.13 -0.95
C PRO A 157 7.15 -3.55 -0.81
N THR A 158 6.71 -3.95 0.36
CA THR A 158 6.03 -5.24 0.54
C THR A 158 4.54 -5.09 0.34
N ASP A 159 3.92 -6.15 -0.15
CA ASP A 159 2.46 -6.22 -0.12
C ASP A 159 2.02 -6.59 1.30
N ARG A 160 1.17 -5.75 1.89
CA ARG A 160 0.55 -5.97 3.20
C ARG A 160 -0.28 -7.27 3.24
N THR A 161 -0.56 -7.90 2.09
CA THR A 161 -1.26 -9.20 2.02
C THR A 161 -0.48 -10.38 2.61
N ARG A 162 0.83 -10.27 2.88
CA ARG A 162 1.60 -11.43 3.41
C ARG A 162 1.46 -11.70 4.90
N ASN A 163 1.12 -10.72 5.72
CA ASN A 163 1.03 -10.92 7.17
C ASN A 163 -0.21 -10.19 7.70
N GLY A 164 -1.24 -10.94 8.09
CA GLY A 164 -2.47 -10.44 8.73
C GLY A 164 -2.27 -9.81 10.12
N ALA A 165 -1.15 -9.11 10.34
CA ALA A 165 -0.87 -8.34 11.54
C ALA A 165 -1.16 -6.87 11.25
N TRP A 166 -2.26 -6.39 11.82
CA TRP A 166 -2.55 -4.97 11.93
C TRP A 166 -1.39 -4.27 12.66
N PRO A 167 -0.70 -3.26 12.09
CA PRO A 167 0.28 -2.50 12.84
C PRO A 167 -0.47 -1.72 13.93
N CYS A 168 -0.23 -2.12 15.17
CA CYS A 168 -0.65 -1.39 16.35
C CYS A 168 -0.26 0.08 16.18
N SER A 169 -1.24 0.98 16.27
CA SER A 169 -1.06 2.42 16.07
C SER A 169 0.14 2.92 16.89
N LYS A 170 1.12 3.57 16.24
CA LYS A 170 2.27 4.23 16.88
C LYS A 170 1.86 5.47 17.71
N ARG A 171 0.90 5.32 18.62
CA ARG A 171 0.75 6.16 19.81
C ARG A 171 0.58 5.22 21.00
N SER A 172 1.60 5.22 21.85
CA SER A 172 1.74 4.53 23.14
C SER A 172 2.42 3.14 23.16
N ARG A 173 3.72 3.19 23.52
CA ARG A 173 4.53 2.21 24.29
C ARG A 173 4.75 0.80 23.71
N CYS A 174 5.91 0.60 23.11
CA CYS A 174 6.67 -0.66 23.21
C CYS A 174 7.87 -0.44 24.14
N SER A 175 7.72 -0.82 25.41
CA SER A 175 8.86 -1.07 26.30
C SER A 175 8.91 -2.57 26.59
N SER A 176 9.72 -3.30 25.85
CA SER A 176 10.32 -4.56 26.30
C SER A 176 11.32 -5.04 25.25
N ARG A 177 12.59 -4.68 25.46
CA ARG A 177 13.74 -5.44 24.96
C ARG A 177 13.73 -6.83 25.61
N PRO A 178 14.02 -7.92 24.90
CA PRO A 178 14.54 -9.12 25.53
C PRO A 178 16.07 -9.04 25.64
N GLU A 179 16.55 -9.41 26.81
CA GLU A 179 17.94 -9.43 27.26
C GLU A 179 18.84 -10.35 26.41
N THR A 180 20.06 -9.88 26.18
CA THR A 180 21.20 -10.66 25.71
C THR A 180 21.49 -11.81 26.69
N ARG A 181 21.40 -13.06 26.22
CA ARG A 181 21.90 -14.23 26.94
C ARG A 181 23.40 -14.40 26.65
N THR A 182 24.22 -14.06 27.64
CA THR A 182 25.64 -14.39 27.73
C THR A 182 25.79 -15.90 27.91
N SER A 183 26.56 -16.56 27.05
CA SER A 183 27.04 -17.93 27.23
C SER A 183 28.42 -17.93 27.91
N GLU A 184 28.50 -18.57 29.08
CA GLU A 184 29.74 -18.87 29.82
C GLU A 184 30.43 -20.16 29.30
N PRO A 185 31.72 -20.40 29.65
CA PRO A 185 32.64 -21.25 28.89
C PRO A 185 32.65 -22.73 29.28
N ALA A 186 33.11 -23.57 28.35
CA ALA A 186 33.24 -25.01 28.50
C ALA A 186 34.34 -25.42 29.50
N VAL A 187 33.96 -26.24 30.48
CA VAL A 187 34.88 -26.88 31.45
C VAL A 187 35.39 -28.21 30.87
N VAL A 188 36.71 -28.30 30.76
CA VAL A 188 37.50 -29.50 30.44
C VAL A 188 37.36 -30.53 31.58
N ARG A 189 37.06 -31.80 31.24
CA ARG A 189 37.30 -32.95 32.12
C ARG A 189 38.24 -33.94 31.46
N VAL A 190 39.39 -34.11 32.11
CA VAL A 190 40.36 -35.18 31.92
C VAL A 190 39.85 -36.42 32.66
N SER A 191 39.89 -37.58 32.00
CA SER A 191 39.75 -38.89 32.65
C SER A 191 41.10 -39.61 32.59
N ARG A 192 41.42 -40.24 33.73
CA ARG A 192 42.67 -40.96 34.05
C ARG A 192 42.91 -42.19 33.18
#